data_AF-A0A351BHE9-F1
#
_entry.id   AF-A0A351BHE9-F1
#
_cell.length_a   1.000
_cell.length_b   1.000
_cell.length_c   1.000
_cell.angle_alpha   90.00
_cell.angle_beta   90.00
_cell.angle_gamma   90.00
#
_symmetry.space_group_name_H-M   'P 1'
#
loop_
_entity.id
_entity.type
_entity.pdbx_description
1 polymer ?
#
loop_
_entity_poly.entity_id
_entity_poly.type
_entity_poly.pdbx_seq_one_letter_code
_entity_poly.pdbx_strand_id
1 'polypeptide(L)'
;ITLMAPSKTWNIPGLGCAFAVIADPALRRRFSAAMRGIVPHVNVLGLAACEAAYRDCDDWQRALLVTLRHNRDAVEAAVRSMPGLAMRHVEATYLAWIDARGLAVADP
;
A
#
# COMPACT_ATOMS: atom_id res chain seq x y z
N ILE A 1 -14.37 8.91 6.43
CA ILE A 1 -14.39 7.82 5.40
C ILE A 1 -13.03 7.18 5.46
N THR A 2 -12.94 5.86 5.65
CA THR A 2 -11.67 5.12 5.62
C THR A 2 -11.64 4.25 4.38
N LEU A 3 -10.56 4.33 3.60
CA LEU A 3 -10.38 3.53 2.37
C LEU A 3 -9.38 2.41 2.64
N MET A 4 -9.74 1.20 2.26
CA MET A 4 -8.92 0.00 2.48
C MET A 4 -8.97 -0.90 1.24
N ALA A 5 -7.89 -1.64 1.03
CA ALA A 5 -7.79 -2.63 -0.04
C ALA A 5 -6.72 -3.67 0.32
N PRO A 6 -6.88 -4.93 -0.12
CA PRO A 6 -5.83 -5.95 -0.02
C PRO A 6 -4.73 -5.76 -1.08
N SER A 7 -4.91 -4.83 -2.02
CA SER A 7 -4.11 -4.69 -3.24
C SER A 7 -2.60 -4.57 -3.00
N LYS A 8 -2.18 -3.75 -2.03
CA LYS A 8 -0.76 -3.54 -1.73
C LYS A 8 -0.19 -4.62 -0.82
N THR A 9 -0.96 -5.03 0.18
CA THR A 9 -0.54 -6.00 1.17
C THR A 9 -0.29 -7.37 0.56
N TRP A 10 -1.20 -7.86 -0.29
CA TRP A 10 -1.12 -9.18 -0.94
C TRP A 10 -0.77 -9.12 -2.44
N ASN A 11 -0.34 -7.95 -2.92
CA ASN A 11 0.11 -7.73 -4.31
C ASN A 11 -0.91 -8.16 -5.39
N ILE A 12 -2.18 -7.79 -5.20
CA ILE A 12 -3.28 -8.05 -6.15
C ILE A 12 -3.95 -6.76 -6.70
N PRO A 13 -3.22 -5.69 -7.07
CA PRO A 13 -3.84 -4.46 -7.54
C PRO A 13 -4.60 -4.63 -8.86
N GLY A 14 -4.18 -5.56 -9.72
CA GLY A 14 -4.83 -5.85 -11.01
C GLY A 14 -6.24 -6.40 -10.89
N LEU A 15 -6.64 -6.91 -9.72
CA LEU A 15 -7.98 -7.45 -9.49
C LEU A 15 -9.00 -6.38 -9.08
N GLY A 16 -8.57 -5.15 -8.75
CA GLY A 16 -9.47 -4.01 -8.62
C GLY A 16 -10.52 -4.12 -7.50
N CYS A 17 -10.20 -4.73 -6.36
CA CYS A 17 -11.08 -4.74 -5.17
C CYS A 17 -10.57 -3.76 -4.10
N ALA A 18 -11.43 -2.82 -3.72
CA ALA A 18 -11.23 -1.91 -2.61
C ALA A 18 -12.58 -1.61 -1.95
N PHE A 19 -12.56 -1.16 -0.69
CA PHE A 19 -13.78 -0.85 0.05
C PHE A 19 -13.61 0.40 0.90
N ALA A 20 -14.75 1.03 1.20
CA ALA A 20 -14.82 2.21 2.05
C ALA A 20 -15.62 1.88 3.32
N VAL A 21 -15.02 2.11 4.49
CA VAL A 21 -15.70 2.04 5.78
C VAL A 21 -16.25 3.43 6.11
N ILE A 22 -17.57 3.56 6.10
CA ILE A 22 -18.29 4.83 6.32
C ILE A 22 -19.32 4.62 7.43
N ALA A 23 -18.95 5.04 8.65
CA ALA A 23 -19.79 4.91 9.85
C ALA A 23 -21.05 5.79 9.78
N ASP A 24 -20.90 7.05 9.32
CA ASP A 24 -22.01 7.99 9.16
C ASP A 24 -22.97 7.54 8.04
N PRO A 25 -24.25 7.22 8.35
CA PRO A 25 -25.22 6.77 7.36
C PRO A 25 -25.59 7.83 6.31
N ALA A 26 -25.65 9.11 6.68
CA ALA A 26 -25.94 10.20 5.76
C ALA A 26 -24.80 10.41 4.78
N LEU A 27 -23.56 10.38 5.27
CA LEU A 27 -22.37 10.42 4.43
C LEU A 27 -22.28 9.20 3.52
N ARG A 28 -22.58 8.00 4.02
CA ARG A 28 -22.59 6.76 3.22
C ARG A 28 -23.59 6.84 2.06
N ARG A 29 -24.80 7.36 2.30
CA ARG A 29 -25.80 7.58 1.24
C ARG A 29 -25.31 8.55 0.16
N ARG A 30 -24.69 9.67 0.56
CA ARG A 30 -24.12 10.66 -0.36
C ARG A 30 -22.96 10.08 -1.17
N PHE A 31 -22.08 9.33 -0.53
CA PHE A 31 -20.96 8.64 -1.19
C PHE A 31 -21.46 7.64 -2.23
N SER A 32 -22.39 6.74 -1.86
CA SER A 32 -22.99 5.80 -2.81
C SER A 32 -23.70 6.53 -3.94
N ALA A 33 -24.37 7.65 -3.67
CA ALA A 33 -25.03 8.45 -4.70
C ALA A 33 -24.07 9.04 -5.73
N ALA A 34 -22.93 9.56 -5.29
CA ALA A 34 -21.90 10.10 -6.17
C ALA A 34 -21.25 9.00 -7.05
N MET A 35 -21.20 7.76 -6.57
CA MET A 35 -20.60 6.64 -7.30
C MET A 35 -21.52 6.04 -8.37
N ARG A 36 -22.85 6.16 -8.21
CA ARG A 36 -23.83 5.52 -9.11
C ARG A 36 -23.66 6.02 -10.54
N GLY A 37 -23.49 5.07 -11.47
CA GLY A 37 -23.36 5.34 -12.91
C GLY A 37 -21.97 5.81 -13.36
N ILE A 38 -21.04 6.01 -12.42
CA ILE A 38 -19.67 6.46 -12.71
C ILE A 38 -18.66 5.36 -12.35
N VAL A 39 -18.82 4.72 -11.19
CA VAL A 39 -17.89 3.68 -10.72
C VAL A 39 -18.51 2.30 -10.88
N PRO A 40 -17.85 1.37 -11.59
CA PRO A 40 -18.35 0.01 -11.75
C PRO A 40 -18.27 -0.79 -10.44
N HIS A 41 -19.06 -1.85 -10.36
CA HIS A 41 -18.96 -2.82 -9.28
C HIS A 41 -17.64 -3.60 -9.35
N VAL A 42 -17.19 -4.10 -8.19
CA VAL A 42 -16.03 -4.99 -8.11
C VAL A 42 -16.33 -6.29 -8.88
N ASN A 43 -15.35 -6.79 -9.63
CA ASN A 43 -15.49 -8.04 -10.36
C ASN A 43 -15.41 -9.26 -9.41
N VAL A 44 -15.96 -10.39 -9.86
CA VAL A 44 -16.07 -11.62 -9.04
C VAL A 44 -14.72 -12.16 -8.56
N LEU A 45 -13.67 -12.05 -9.38
CA LEU A 45 -12.33 -12.50 -9.00
C LEU A 45 -11.71 -11.59 -7.93
N GLY A 46 -11.93 -10.27 -8.05
CA GLY A 46 -11.50 -9.30 -7.06
C GLY A 46 -12.17 -9.50 -5.71
N LEU A 47 -13.46 -9.83 -5.68
CA LEU A 47 -14.17 -10.16 -4.44
C LEU A 47 -13.61 -11.42 -3.80
N ALA A 48 -13.48 -12.52 -4.56
CA ALA A 48 -12.95 -13.79 -4.05
C ALA A 48 -11.51 -13.65 -3.51
N ALA A 49 -10.64 -12.94 -4.23
CA ALA A 49 -9.27 -12.69 -3.79
C ALA A 49 -9.21 -11.79 -2.54
N CYS A 50 -10.09 -10.78 -2.44
CA CYS A 50 -10.18 -9.95 -1.25
C CYS A 50 -10.61 -10.74 -0.01
N GLU A 51 -11.58 -11.62 -0.17
CA GLU A 51 -12.05 -12.48 0.91
C GLU A 51 -10.95 -13.43 1.40
N ALA A 52 -10.30 -14.15 0.48
CA ALA A 52 -9.20 -15.06 0.81
C ALA A 52 -8.02 -14.32 1.45
N ALA A 53 -7.65 -13.15 0.93
CA ALA A 53 -6.56 -12.34 1.47
C ALA A 53 -6.75 -12.00 2.95
N TYR A 54 -7.94 -11.51 3.34
CA TYR A 54 -8.22 -11.12 4.72
C TYR A 54 -8.54 -12.29 5.65
N ARG A 55 -9.08 -13.39 5.13
CA ARG A 55 -9.51 -14.53 5.96
C ARG A 55 -8.39 -15.55 6.15
N ASP A 56 -7.63 -15.83 5.11
CA ASP A 56 -6.85 -17.07 5.00
C ASP A 56 -5.33 -16.84 4.81
N CYS A 57 -4.88 -15.61 4.50
CA CYS A 57 -3.49 -15.34 4.07
C CYS A 57 -2.66 -14.52 5.08
N ASP A 58 -3.01 -14.62 6.36
CA ASP A 58 -2.36 -13.91 7.47
C ASP A 58 -0.93 -14.39 7.75
N ASP A 59 -0.68 -15.69 7.55
CA ASP A 59 0.62 -16.33 7.68
C ASP A 59 1.61 -15.82 6.62
N TRP A 60 1.17 -15.75 5.37
CA TRP A 60 1.94 -15.18 4.26
C TRP A 60 2.24 -13.69 4.52
N GLN A 61 1.27 -12.92 5.01
CA GLN A 61 1.49 -11.50 5.33
C GLN A 61 2.56 -11.33 6.42
N ARG A 62 2.50 -12.13 7.49
CA ARG A 62 3.50 -12.09 8.56
C ARG A 62 4.90 -12.44 8.05
N ALA A 63 5.02 -13.46 7.20
CA ALA A 63 6.28 -13.81 6.55
C ALA A 63 6.81 -12.67 5.67
N LEU A 64 5.94 -12.05 4.86
CA LEU A 64 6.29 -10.88 4.04
C LEU A 64 6.84 -9.74 4.89
N LEU A 65 6.22 -9.41 6.03
CA LEU A 65 6.68 -8.33 6.90
C LEU A 65 8.10 -8.57 7.44
N VAL A 66 8.48 -9.82 7.71
CA VAL A 66 9.86 -10.17 8.10
C VAL A 66 10.82 -9.85 6.96
N THR A 67 10.51 -10.30 5.74
CA THR A 67 11.32 -10.01 4.55
C THR A 67 11.43 -8.50 4.28
N LEU A 68 10.32 -7.76 4.36
CA LEU A 68 10.32 -6.31 4.11
C LEU A 68 11.13 -5.55 5.15
N ARG A 69 11.11 -5.96 6.42
CA ARG A 69 11.95 -5.35 7.47
C ARG A 69 13.44 -5.60 7.19
N HIS A 70 13.80 -6.82 6.83
CA HIS A 70 15.18 -7.15 6.45
C HIS A 70 15.64 -6.33 5.25
N ASN A 71 14.81 -6.23 4.20
CA ASN A 71 15.11 -5.46 3.00
C ASN A 71 15.25 -3.96 3.30
N ARG A 72 14.35 -3.40 4.13
CA ARG A 72 14.43 -2.01 4.58
C ARG A 72 15.77 -1.75 5.29
N ASP A 73 16.16 -2.60 6.23
CA ASP A 73 17.38 -2.41 7.02
C ASP A 73 18.63 -2.50 6.13
N ALA A 74 18.61 -3.39 5.13
CA ALA A 74 19.66 -3.50 4.12
C ALA A 74 19.75 -2.24 3.24
N VAL A 75 18.62 -1.73 2.74
CA VAL A 75 18.57 -0.47 1.97
C VAL A 75 19.06 0.70 2.83
N GLU A 76 18.64 0.79 4.08
CA GLU A 76 19.05 1.85 5.01
C GLU A 76 20.55 1.80 5.29
N ALA A 77 21.13 0.61 5.48
CA ALA A 77 22.56 0.43 5.60
C ALA A 77 23.33 0.84 4.34
N ALA A 78 22.80 0.50 3.16
CA ALA A 78 23.40 0.87 1.88
C ALA A 78 23.36 2.39 1.66
N VAL A 79 22.23 3.05 1.90
CA VAL A 79 22.10 4.50 1.72
C VAL A 79 23.01 5.26 2.68
N ARG A 80 23.15 4.79 3.93
CA ARG A 80 24.07 5.41 4.92
C ARG A 80 25.54 5.44 4.47
N SER A 81 25.96 4.52 3.60
CA SER A 81 27.34 4.47 3.10
C SER A 81 27.54 5.23 1.78
N MET A 82 26.48 5.81 1.21
CA MET A 82 26.52 6.54 -0.07
C MET A 82 26.55 8.06 0.18
N PRO A 83 27.67 8.75 -0.08
CA PRO A 83 27.76 10.19 0.09
C PRO A 83 26.73 10.94 -0.77
N GLY A 84 26.09 11.96 -0.19
CA GLY A 84 25.09 12.77 -0.87
C GLY A 84 23.68 12.17 -0.90
N LEU A 85 23.51 10.92 -0.45
CA LEU A 85 22.20 10.32 -0.24
C LEU A 85 21.84 10.28 1.25
N ALA A 86 20.57 10.43 1.54
CA ALA A 86 20.01 10.25 2.88
C ALA A 86 18.65 9.56 2.79
N MET A 87 18.24 8.87 3.85
CA MET A 87 16.86 8.40 3.98
C MET A 87 16.43 8.42 5.43
N ARG A 88 15.12 8.50 5.66
CA ARG A 88 14.52 8.29 6.98
C ARG A 88 14.16 6.82 7.15
N HIS A 89 14.12 6.38 8.41
CA HIS A 89 13.63 5.06 8.74
C HIS A 89 12.21 4.86 8.22
N VAL A 90 11.97 3.74 7.54
CA VAL A 90 10.65 3.42 6.98
C VAL A 90 9.87 2.60 8.00
N GLU A 91 8.80 3.17 8.52
CA GLU A 91 7.93 2.51 9.51
C GLU A 91 6.84 1.64 8.86
N ALA A 92 6.48 1.93 7.61
CA ALA A 92 5.42 1.24 6.88
C ALA A 92 5.70 1.21 5.37
N THR A 93 4.98 0.31 4.69
CA THR A 93 5.11 0.04 3.25
C THR A 93 6.44 -0.64 2.88
N TYR A 94 6.63 -0.88 1.58
CA TYR A 94 7.83 -1.47 0.99
C TYR A 94 8.60 -0.45 0.10
N LEU A 95 8.36 0.85 0.29
CA LEU A 95 9.00 1.91 -0.48
C LEU A 95 9.97 2.70 0.40
N ALA A 96 11.22 2.84 -0.05
CA ALA A 96 12.20 3.73 0.56
C ALA A 96 12.15 5.10 -0.13
N TRP A 97 12.03 6.16 0.66
CA TRP A 97 12.14 7.53 0.16
C TRP A 97 13.55 8.03 0.42
N ILE A 98 14.33 8.13 -0.66
CA ILE A 98 15.75 8.50 -0.61
C ILE A 98 15.88 9.95 -1.08
N ASP A 99 16.46 10.77 -0.22
CA ASP A 99 16.84 12.14 -0.48
C ASP A 99 18.20 12.17 -1.19
N ALA A 100 18.20 12.62 -2.44
CA ALA A 100 19.38 12.71 -3.28
C ALA A 100 19.93 14.14 -3.42
N ARG A 101 19.39 15.12 -2.71
CA ARG A 101 19.77 16.55 -2.86
C ARG A 101 21.23 16.86 -2.48
N GLY A 102 21.92 15.94 -1.81
CA GLY A 102 23.34 16.08 -1.49
C GLY A 102 24.27 15.62 -2.62
N LEU A 103 23.75 15.10 -3.73
CA LEU A 103 24.54 14.73 -4.89
C LEU A 103 25.02 15.97 -5.66
N ALA A 104 26.26 15.92 -6.18
CA ALA A 104 26.83 16.96 -7.02
C ALA A 104 26.36 16.83 -8.49
N VAL A 105 25.05 16.79 -8.71
CA VAL A 105 24.42 16.71 -10.03
C VAL A 105 23.40 17.83 -10.20
N ALA A 106 23.14 18.23 -11.46
CA ALA A 106 22.27 19.36 -11.76
C ALA A 106 20.79 19.09 -11.44
N ASP A 107 20.36 17.83 -11.52
CA ASP A 107 18.98 17.39 -11.25
C ASP A 107 19.05 16.03 -10.50
N PRO A 108 18.99 16.03 -9.16
CA PRO A 108 19.15 14.85 -8.32
C PRO A 108 17.89 13.98 -8.18
#